data_AF-A0A2N0RNG4-F1
#
_entry.id   AF-A0A2N0RNG4-F1
#
_cell.length_a   1.000
_cell.length_b   1.000
_cell.length_c   1.000
_cell.angle_alpha   90.00
_cell.angle_beta   90.00
_cell.angle_gamma   90.00
#
_symmetry.space_group_name_H-M   'P 1'
#
loop_
_entity.id
_entity.type
_entity.pdbx_description
1 polymer ?
#
loop_
_entity_poly.entity_id
_entity_poly.type
_entity_poly.pdbx_seq_one_letter_code
_entity_poly.pdbx_strand_id
1 'polypeptide(L)'
;MSKFSLIYFLLWILLQVLVDVNCQSTPFKPNVIYRHTATFVDNKLYILGGKDVSNGTLVKRFFYLDVSVLYDTQLLSWQDLSNINIIPLHTDATSTKGGVNNDTLYLYGGASSDKTMALVYTFDPNRTSWNPQKITMIRKWDLTGVVDSNGKFYLWGGVNDNVAVANDMLILDTTNLNLSEGSLVNAPTPRFHYGATLLPNNKIIYMGKPVIFIYFIHLGGTNDINFGKTLNLTKGALSLNEVYIYDTVNDNWDTKITMGEIPSKRVGFSTILGLDGQRIIIYGGYFNNPGYSNTTLYVLDLSNYNWYVPKISGKNPSSRTFHKANVIGKYMVISFGKYNILNIVI
;
A
#
# COMPACT_ATOMS: atom_id res chain seq x y z
N MET A 1 -59.34 -11.50 -24.71
CA MET A 1 -58.25 -10.51 -24.77
C MET A 1 -57.64 -10.56 -26.16
N SER A 2 -57.48 -9.42 -26.84
CA SER A 2 -56.81 -9.38 -28.15
C SER A 2 -55.34 -9.79 -27.99
N LYS A 3 -54.75 -10.48 -28.99
CA LYS A 3 -53.33 -10.88 -28.95
C LYS A 3 -52.39 -9.70 -28.61
N PHE A 4 -52.75 -8.49 -29.02
CA PHE A 4 -52.03 -7.27 -28.69
C PHE A 4 -52.03 -6.94 -27.19
N SER A 5 -53.16 -7.12 -26.49
CA SER A 5 -53.26 -6.86 -25.04
C SER A 5 -52.37 -7.79 -24.21
N LEU A 6 -52.17 -9.04 -24.65
CA LEU A 6 -51.28 -9.99 -23.95
C LEU A 6 -49.80 -9.63 -24.13
N ILE A 7 -49.41 -9.13 -25.32
CA ILE A 7 -48.03 -8.71 -25.61
C ILE A 7 -47.64 -7.49 -24.77
N TYR A 8 -48.51 -6.48 -24.65
CA TYR A 8 -48.23 -5.30 -23.80
C TYR A 8 -48.14 -5.66 -22.32
N PHE A 9 -48.96 -6.60 -21.86
CA PHE A 9 -48.91 -7.10 -20.48
C PHE A 9 -47.60 -7.84 -20.18
N LEU A 10 -47.14 -8.68 -21.11
CA LEU A 10 -45.85 -9.37 -20.99
C LEU A 10 -44.65 -8.41 -21.05
N LEU A 11 -44.68 -7.40 -21.92
CA LEU A 11 -43.67 -6.35 -22.01
C LEU A 11 -43.60 -5.51 -20.72
N TRP A 12 -44.74 -5.22 -20.11
CA TRP A 12 -44.81 -4.50 -18.85
C TRP A 12 -44.25 -5.30 -17.67
N ILE A 13 -44.55 -6.60 -17.59
CA ILE A 13 -43.93 -7.51 -16.60
C ILE A 13 -42.43 -7.62 -16.84
N LEU A 14 -41.98 -7.76 -18.09
CA LEU A 14 -40.55 -7.82 -18.41
C LEU A 14 -39.84 -6.52 -18.00
N LEU A 15 -40.47 -5.37 -18.22
CA LEU A 15 -39.94 -4.06 -17.82
C LEU A 15 -39.90 -3.91 -16.29
N GLN A 16 -40.92 -4.38 -15.57
CA GLN A 16 -40.91 -4.41 -14.10
C GLN A 16 -39.83 -5.34 -13.55
N VAL A 17 -39.67 -6.54 -14.12
CA VAL A 17 -38.60 -7.47 -13.75
C VAL A 17 -37.22 -6.87 -14.03
N LEU A 18 -37.04 -6.20 -15.17
CA LEU A 18 -35.79 -5.48 -15.49
C LEU A 18 -35.51 -4.34 -14.50
N VAL A 19 -36.52 -3.57 -14.11
CA VAL A 19 -36.40 -2.48 -13.12
C VAL A 19 -36.10 -3.04 -11.73
N ASP A 20 -36.77 -4.11 -11.30
CA ASP A 20 -36.54 -4.75 -10.00
C ASP A 20 -35.15 -5.40 -9.91
N VAL A 21 -34.68 -6.03 -11.01
CA VAL A 21 -33.31 -6.58 -11.07
C VAL A 21 -32.25 -5.48 -10.99
N ASN A 22 -32.50 -4.31 -11.58
CA ASN A 22 -31.58 -3.17 -11.51
C ASN A 22 -31.64 -2.41 -10.18
N CYS A 23 -32.76 -2.43 -9.46
CA CYS A 23 -32.97 -1.69 -8.21
C CYS A 23 -32.52 -2.45 -6.94
N GLN A 24 -32.08 -3.70 -7.04
CA GLN A 24 -31.80 -4.57 -5.87
C GLN A 24 -30.32 -4.72 -5.48
N SER A 25 -29.35 -4.23 -6.25
CA SER A 25 -27.95 -4.26 -5.81
C SER A 25 -27.65 -3.05 -4.92
N THR A 26 -27.57 -3.23 -3.61
CA THR A 26 -26.93 -2.22 -2.76
C THR A 26 -25.49 -2.02 -3.25
N PRO A 27 -25.03 -0.76 -3.43
CA PRO A 27 -23.67 -0.51 -3.88
C PRO A 27 -22.68 -1.19 -2.94
N PHE A 28 -21.73 -1.96 -3.49
CA PHE A 28 -20.72 -2.61 -2.69
C PHE A 28 -19.98 -1.57 -1.85
N LYS A 29 -19.83 -1.86 -0.55
CA LYS A 29 -19.05 -1.04 0.37
C LYS A 29 -18.06 -1.92 1.09
N PRO A 30 -16.75 -1.78 0.85
CA PRO A 30 -15.76 -2.63 1.47
C PRO A 30 -15.65 -2.37 2.98
N ASN A 31 -15.39 -3.44 3.74
CA ASN A 31 -14.96 -3.32 5.13
C ASN A 31 -13.61 -2.59 5.21
N VAL A 32 -13.34 -1.98 6.37
CA VAL A 32 -12.04 -1.34 6.61
C VAL A 32 -10.98 -2.42 6.83
N ILE A 33 -9.94 -2.38 6.00
CA ILE A 33 -8.81 -3.30 6.06
C ILE A 33 -7.49 -2.58 6.35
N TYR A 34 -6.45 -3.32 6.69
CA TYR A 34 -5.10 -2.79 6.86
C TYR A 34 -4.08 -3.83 6.39
N ARG A 35 -2.82 -3.40 6.16
CA ARG A 35 -1.76 -4.25 5.57
C ARG A 35 -2.13 -4.81 4.19
N HIS A 36 -3.08 -4.17 3.52
CA HIS A 36 -3.47 -4.43 2.14
C HIS A 36 -2.49 -3.79 1.16
N THR A 37 -2.54 -4.19 -0.10
CA THR A 37 -1.88 -3.47 -1.19
C THR A 37 -2.86 -2.50 -1.84
N ALA A 38 -2.33 -1.43 -2.47
CA ALA A 38 -3.15 -0.50 -3.22
C ALA A 38 -2.36 0.03 -4.42
N THR A 39 -2.91 -0.14 -5.63
CA THR A 39 -2.25 0.25 -6.87
C THR A 39 -3.23 0.99 -7.77
N PHE A 40 -2.85 2.19 -8.19
CA PHE A 40 -3.63 3.02 -9.09
C PHE A 40 -3.26 2.75 -10.56
N VAL A 41 -4.23 2.30 -11.35
CA VAL A 41 -4.11 2.01 -12.79
C VAL A 41 -5.38 2.44 -13.50
N ASP A 42 -5.26 3.17 -14.60
CA ASP A 42 -6.36 3.57 -15.49
C ASP A 42 -7.64 4.02 -14.75
N ASN A 43 -7.52 5.07 -13.94
CA ASN A 43 -8.61 5.63 -13.14
C ASN A 43 -9.27 4.65 -12.15
N LYS A 44 -8.57 3.58 -11.77
CA LYS A 44 -9.03 2.60 -10.78
C LYS A 44 -7.95 2.39 -9.73
N LEU A 45 -8.33 2.56 -8.46
CA LEU A 45 -7.47 2.23 -7.33
C LEU A 45 -7.81 0.82 -6.85
N TYR A 46 -7.04 -0.15 -7.31
CA TYR A 46 -7.18 -1.56 -6.93
C TYR A 46 -6.61 -1.82 -5.55
N ILE A 47 -7.32 -2.60 -4.76
CA ILE A 47 -7.00 -2.95 -3.37
C ILE A 47 -7.12 -4.46 -3.21
N LEU A 48 -6.10 -5.06 -2.58
CA LEU A 48 -5.97 -6.52 -2.47
C LEU A 48 -5.44 -6.94 -1.10
N GLY A 49 -6.01 -8.03 -0.58
CA GLY A 49 -5.53 -8.74 0.60
C GLY A 49 -5.60 -7.94 1.90
N GLY A 50 -4.76 -8.29 2.86
CA GLY A 50 -4.68 -7.62 4.15
C GLY A 50 -5.55 -8.26 5.23
N LYS A 51 -5.85 -7.49 6.27
CA LYS A 51 -6.59 -7.92 7.45
C LYS A 51 -7.80 -7.03 7.72
N ASP A 52 -8.90 -7.60 8.20
CA ASP A 52 -10.07 -6.83 8.64
C ASP A 52 -9.75 -6.11 9.96
N VAL A 53 -10.06 -4.81 10.04
CA VAL A 53 -9.75 -4.00 11.24
C VAL A 53 -10.55 -4.44 12.46
N SER A 54 -11.75 -5.01 12.30
CA SER A 54 -12.66 -5.35 13.40
C SER A 54 -12.17 -6.52 14.25
N ASN A 55 -11.56 -7.53 13.63
CA ASN A 55 -11.16 -8.78 14.27
C ASN A 55 -9.70 -9.18 14.00
N GLY A 56 -8.99 -8.46 13.12
CA GLY A 56 -7.61 -8.74 12.75
C GLY A 56 -7.40 -9.98 11.87
N THR A 57 -8.45 -10.61 11.34
CA THR A 57 -8.32 -11.81 10.51
C THR A 57 -7.89 -11.48 9.09
N LEU A 58 -7.14 -12.39 8.46
CA LEU A 58 -6.81 -12.29 7.04
C LEU A 58 -8.08 -12.33 6.19
N VAL A 59 -8.12 -11.52 5.13
CA VAL A 59 -9.25 -11.47 4.21
C VAL A 59 -8.84 -11.67 2.76
N LYS A 60 -9.67 -12.37 2.00
CA LYS A 60 -9.44 -12.67 0.58
C LYS A 60 -10.08 -11.61 -0.33
N ARG A 61 -9.86 -10.32 -0.01
CA ARG A 61 -10.50 -9.20 -0.73
C ARG A 61 -9.74 -8.82 -1.98
N PHE A 62 -10.48 -8.55 -3.05
CA PHE A 62 -9.96 -7.88 -4.24
C PHE A 62 -11.05 -6.98 -4.81
N PHE A 63 -10.82 -5.68 -4.86
CA PHE A 63 -11.83 -4.71 -5.32
C PHE A 63 -11.12 -3.43 -5.79
N TYR A 64 -11.84 -2.54 -6.47
CA TYR A 64 -11.29 -1.23 -6.83
C TYR A 64 -12.27 -0.10 -6.54
N LEU A 65 -11.70 1.09 -6.33
CA LEU A 65 -12.41 2.35 -6.40
C LEU A 65 -12.27 2.91 -7.82
N ASP A 66 -13.39 3.10 -8.51
CA ASP A 66 -13.43 3.82 -9.77
C ASP A 66 -13.44 5.33 -9.50
N VAL A 67 -12.50 6.05 -10.12
CA VAL A 67 -12.30 7.48 -9.95
C VAL A 67 -12.36 8.22 -11.29
N SER A 68 -12.93 7.59 -12.31
CA SER A 68 -13.11 8.16 -13.65
C SER A 68 -14.13 9.31 -13.68
N VAL A 69 -15.15 9.26 -12.81
CA VAL A 69 -16.13 10.34 -12.65
C VAL A 69 -15.62 11.32 -11.58
N LEU A 70 -15.83 12.62 -11.80
CA LEU A 70 -15.46 13.71 -10.89
C LEU A 70 -15.69 13.30 -9.43
N TYR A 71 -14.59 13.28 -8.66
CA TYR A 71 -14.49 12.86 -7.26
C TYR A 71 -15.59 13.47 -6.37
N ASP A 72 -16.73 12.80 -6.26
CA ASP A 72 -17.63 13.00 -5.13
C ASP A 72 -17.19 12.08 -3.98
N THR A 73 -16.56 12.68 -2.98
CA THR A 73 -16.11 11.95 -1.78
C THR A 73 -17.27 11.35 -0.96
N GLN A 74 -18.52 11.73 -1.24
CA GLN A 74 -19.71 11.22 -0.55
C GLN A 74 -20.26 9.93 -1.18
N LEU A 75 -20.07 9.74 -2.48
CA LEU A 75 -20.58 8.60 -3.25
C LEU A 75 -19.44 7.92 -4.02
N LEU A 76 -18.68 7.10 -3.29
CA LEU A 76 -17.56 6.34 -3.85
C LEU A 76 -18.06 5.14 -4.68
N SER A 77 -17.59 5.04 -5.92
CA SER A 77 -17.92 3.94 -6.84
C SER A 77 -16.99 2.75 -6.64
N TRP A 78 -17.39 1.83 -5.75
CA TRP A 78 -16.63 0.61 -5.49
C TRP A 78 -17.14 -0.56 -6.32
N GLN A 79 -16.20 -1.40 -6.77
CA GLN A 79 -16.50 -2.61 -7.54
C GLN A 79 -15.78 -3.81 -6.90
N ASP A 80 -16.55 -4.83 -6.48
CA ASP A 80 -16.00 -6.05 -5.88
C ASP A 80 -15.58 -7.04 -6.96
N LEU A 81 -14.33 -7.48 -6.89
CA LEU A 81 -13.72 -8.49 -7.76
C LEU A 81 -13.27 -9.72 -6.95
N SER A 82 -13.75 -9.88 -5.71
CA SER A 82 -13.29 -10.95 -4.81
C SER A 82 -13.64 -12.35 -5.35
N ASN A 83 -14.66 -12.46 -6.21
CA ASN A 83 -15.07 -13.71 -6.86
C ASN A 83 -14.03 -14.26 -7.86
N ILE A 84 -13.24 -13.39 -8.48
CA ILE A 84 -12.17 -13.77 -9.44
C ILE A 84 -10.79 -13.84 -8.79
N ASN A 85 -10.70 -13.61 -7.47
CA ASN A 85 -9.44 -13.62 -6.75
C ASN A 85 -8.94 -15.05 -6.49
N ILE A 86 -7.93 -15.47 -7.27
CA ILE A 86 -7.28 -16.77 -7.12
C ILE A 86 -6.17 -16.78 -6.07
N ILE A 87 -5.73 -15.61 -5.60
CA ILE A 87 -4.58 -15.50 -4.72
C ILE A 87 -4.96 -15.98 -3.32
N PRO A 88 -4.17 -16.87 -2.68
CA PRO A 88 -4.41 -17.29 -1.31
C PRO A 88 -4.52 -16.13 -0.31
N LEU A 89 -5.07 -16.41 0.87
CA LEU A 89 -5.17 -15.44 1.97
C LEU A 89 -3.77 -14.92 2.32
N HIS A 90 -3.57 -13.60 2.27
CA HIS A 90 -2.26 -13.00 2.48
C HIS A 90 -2.35 -11.57 3.03
N THR A 91 -1.23 -11.10 3.56
CA THR A 91 -1.04 -9.74 4.09
C THR A 91 0.37 -9.26 3.76
N ASP A 92 0.63 -7.96 3.88
CA ASP A 92 1.99 -7.38 3.84
C ASP A 92 2.76 -7.64 2.55
N ALA A 93 2.04 -7.90 1.46
CA ALA A 93 2.58 -7.91 0.12
C ALA A 93 2.84 -6.48 -0.38
N THR A 94 3.54 -6.37 -1.50
CA THR A 94 3.64 -5.11 -2.24
C THR A 94 3.09 -5.28 -3.65
N SER A 95 2.49 -4.23 -4.18
CA SER A 95 1.98 -4.24 -5.55
C SER A 95 2.27 -2.94 -6.27
N THR A 96 2.39 -3.03 -7.59
CA THR A 96 2.63 -1.89 -8.47
C THR A 96 1.92 -2.12 -9.81
N LYS A 97 1.90 -1.09 -10.65
CA LYS A 97 1.62 -1.24 -12.08
C LYS A 97 2.92 -1.53 -12.83
N GLY A 98 2.82 -2.22 -13.95
CA GLY A 98 3.95 -2.56 -14.80
C GLY A 98 3.51 -3.19 -16.11
N GLY A 99 4.43 -3.88 -16.77
CA GLY A 99 4.23 -4.39 -18.13
C GLY A 99 4.48 -3.31 -19.19
N VAL A 100 4.44 -3.71 -20.45
CA VAL A 100 4.81 -2.84 -21.60
C VAL A 100 4.02 -1.54 -21.62
N ASN A 101 2.75 -1.57 -21.21
CA ASN A 101 1.85 -0.43 -21.22
C ASN A 101 1.61 0.19 -19.83
N ASN A 102 2.28 -0.28 -18.78
CA ASN A 102 2.01 0.12 -17.38
C ASN A 102 0.54 -0.02 -16.94
N ASP A 103 -0.18 -0.98 -17.53
CA ASP A 103 -1.61 -1.27 -17.31
C ASP A 103 -1.84 -2.57 -16.53
N THR A 104 -0.79 -3.36 -16.30
CA THR A 104 -0.88 -4.65 -15.62
C THR A 104 -0.51 -4.47 -14.16
N LEU A 105 -1.31 -5.03 -13.25
CA LEU A 105 -0.99 -5.04 -11.83
C LEU A 105 -0.02 -6.17 -11.54
N TYR A 106 1.04 -5.85 -10.82
CA TYR A 106 2.02 -6.78 -10.30
C TYR A 106 1.88 -6.87 -8.79
N LEU A 107 1.75 -8.08 -8.27
CA LEU A 107 1.84 -8.39 -6.84
C LEU A 107 3.12 -9.17 -6.58
N TYR A 108 3.85 -8.80 -5.55
CA TYR A 108 5.02 -9.54 -5.07
C TYR A 108 4.88 -9.91 -3.59
N GLY A 109 5.20 -11.16 -3.30
CA GLY A 109 5.47 -11.64 -1.94
C GLY A 109 4.25 -11.62 -1.03
N GLY A 110 4.44 -11.16 0.21
CA GLY A 110 3.44 -11.19 1.26
C GLY A 110 3.48 -12.47 2.10
N ALA A 111 2.96 -12.36 3.32
CA ALA A 111 2.86 -13.45 4.27
C ALA A 111 1.56 -14.21 4.07
N SER A 112 1.64 -15.53 3.95
CA SER A 112 0.51 -16.45 3.84
C SER A 112 0.82 -17.76 4.56
N SER A 113 -0.20 -18.39 5.13
CA SER A 113 -0.09 -19.77 5.62
C SER A 113 -0.18 -20.80 4.50
N ASP A 114 -0.62 -20.40 3.31
CA ASP A 114 -0.75 -21.25 2.15
C ASP A 114 0.56 -21.30 1.36
N LYS A 115 1.23 -22.46 1.43
CA LYS A 115 2.51 -22.70 0.75
C LYS A 115 2.39 -22.76 -0.77
N THR A 116 1.18 -22.81 -1.32
CA THR A 116 0.94 -22.81 -2.77
C THR A 116 0.89 -21.42 -3.38
N MET A 117 0.89 -20.36 -2.55
CA MET A 117 0.94 -18.98 -3.02
C MET A 117 2.19 -18.78 -3.88
N ALA A 118 2.01 -18.33 -5.13
CA ALA A 118 3.11 -17.97 -6.02
C ALA A 118 3.81 -16.70 -5.53
N LEU A 119 5.08 -16.52 -5.90
CA LEU A 119 5.86 -15.35 -5.48
C LEU A 119 5.35 -14.06 -6.14
N VAL A 120 5.04 -14.15 -7.44
CA VAL A 120 4.56 -13.03 -8.25
C VAL A 120 3.25 -13.42 -8.91
N TYR A 121 2.28 -12.50 -8.87
CA TYR A 121 1.05 -12.58 -9.65
C TYR A 121 0.94 -11.35 -10.53
N THR A 122 0.40 -11.52 -11.72
CA THR A 122 -0.04 -10.42 -12.58
C THR A 122 -1.55 -10.42 -12.72
N PHE A 123 -2.16 -9.24 -12.74
CA PHE A 123 -3.58 -9.07 -13.06
C PHE A 123 -3.71 -8.13 -14.25
N ASP A 124 -4.42 -8.61 -15.26
CA ASP A 124 -4.79 -7.83 -16.45
C ASP A 124 -6.18 -7.21 -16.21
N PRO A 125 -6.29 -5.89 -16.03
CA PRO A 125 -7.57 -5.20 -15.86
C PRO A 125 -8.55 -5.36 -17.01
N ASN A 126 -8.05 -5.54 -18.24
CA ASN A 126 -8.89 -5.65 -19.44
C ASN A 126 -9.51 -7.04 -19.56
N ARG A 127 -8.75 -8.08 -19.18
CA ARG A 127 -9.21 -9.47 -19.18
C ARG A 127 -9.80 -9.95 -17.86
N THR A 128 -9.72 -9.10 -16.82
CA THR A 128 -10.17 -9.38 -15.45
C THR A 128 -9.67 -10.73 -14.93
N SER A 129 -8.40 -11.04 -15.17
CA SER A 129 -7.80 -12.34 -14.86
C SER A 129 -6.46 -12.23 -14.14
N TRP A 130 -6.28 -13.05 -13.11
CA TRP A 130 -5.01 -13.23 -12.41
C TRP A 130 -4.18 -14.36 -13.03
N ASN A 131 -2.87 -14.15 -13.13
CA ASN A 131 -1.91 -15.12 -13.67
C ASN A 131 -0.70 -15.26 -12.72
N PRO A 132 -0.45 -16.44 -12.13
CA PRO A 132 0.75 -16.68 -11.35
C PRO A 132 1.97 -16.74 -12.26
N GLN A 133 3.04 -16.05 -11.90
CA GLN A 133 4.30 -16.05 -12.65
C GLN A 133 5.26 -17.08 -12.07
N LYS A 134 5.94 -17.83 -12.93
CA LYS A 134 6.94 -18.83 -12.54
C LYS A 134 8.30 -18.18 -12.29
N ILE A 135 8.39 -17.44 -11.18
CA ILE A 135 9.63 -16.78 -10.73
C ILE A 135 10.05 -17.43 -9.41
N THR A 136 11.28 -17.95 -9.36
CA THR A 136 11.85 -18.61 -8.17
C THR A 136 12.83 -17.66 -7.49
N MET A 137 12.43 -17.08 -6.36
CA MET A 137 13.30 -16.30 -5.48
C MET A 137 12.76 -16.34 -4.03
N ILE A 138 13.43 -15.63 -3.13
CA ILE A 138 13.05 -15.51 -1.72
C ILE A 138 11.77 -14.68 -1.60
N ARG A 139 10.70 -15.29 -1.07
CA ARG A 139 9.50 -14.56 -0.64
C ARG A 139 9.86 -13.59 0.48
N LYS A 140 9.41 -12.35 0.33
CA LYS A 140 9.52 -11.32 1.36
C LYS A 140 8.17 -10.66 1.59
N TRP A 141 7.93 -10.18 2.79
CA TRP A 141 6.79 -9.34 3.15
C TRP A 141 7.27 -8.08 3.88
N ASP A 142 6.32 -7.19 4.19
CA ASP A 142 6.54 -5.98 4.97
C ASP A 142 7.52 -4.96 4.34
N LEU A 143 7.71 -5.07 3.03
CA LEU A 143 8.49 -4.14 2.22
C LEU A 143 7.60 -3.21 1.39
N THR A 144 8.15 -2.06 1.02
CA THR A 144 7.52 -1.13 0.08
C THR A 144 8.26 -1.22 -1.24
N GLY A 145 7.61 -1.79 -2.25
CA GLY A 145 8.11 -1.84 -3.61
C GLY A 145 7.91 -0.52 -4.35
N VAL A 146 8.84 -0.17 -5.22
CA VAL A 146 8.81 1.07 -6.02
C VAL A 146 9.07 0.71 -7.48
N VAL A 147 8.26 1.20 -8.41
CA VAL A 147 8.47 1.00 -9.85
C VAL A 147 9.01 2.26 -10.50
N ASP A 148 9.99 2.13 -11.39
CA ASP A 148 10.46 3.25 -12.22
C ASP A 148 9.64 3.41 -13.51
N SER A 149 9.99 4.42 -14.32
CA SER A 149 9.35 4.67 -15.62
C SER A 149 9.63 3.59 -16.67
N ASN A 150 10.67 2.78 -16.48
CA ASN A 150 11.04 1.68 -17.37
C ASN A 150 10.41 0.34 -16.97
N GLY A 151 9.55 0.33 -15.95
CA GLY A 151 8.90 -0.88 -15.46
C GLY A 151 9.81 -1.78 -14.63
N LYS A 152 10.92 -1.26 -14.07
CA LYS A 152 11.74 -1.97 -13.08
C LYS A 152 11.11 -1.80 -11.70
N PHE A 153 10.76 -2.92 -11.07
CA PHE A 153 10.12 -2.97 -9.76
C PHE A 153 11.15 -3.34 -8.68
N TYR A 154 11.55 -2.34 -7.89
CA TYR A 154 12.57 -2.40 -6.87
C TYR A 154 11.98 -2.85 -5.53
N LEU A 155 12.53 -3.93 -4.97
CA LEU A 155 12.02 -4.70 -3.84
C LEU A 155 13.12 -4.86 -2.79
N TRP A 156 13.38 -3.76 -2.09
CA TRP A 156 14.46 -3.70 -1.11
C TRP A 156 14.02 -4.21 0.27
N GLY A 157 14.92 -4.85 1.02
CA GLY A 157 14.70 -5.24 2.41
C GLY A 157 13.48 -6.12 2.64
N GLY A 158 12.74 -5.88 3.74
CA GLY A 158 11.61 -6.70 4.15
C GLY A 158 12.00 -7.85 5.08
N VAL A 159 11.06 -8.77 5.29
CA VAL A 159 11.23 -9.97 6.11
C VAL A 159 10.98 -11.19 5.24
N ASN A 160 11.89 -12.18 5.30
CA ASN A 160 11.74 -13.43 4.55
C ASN A 160 11.03 -14.52 5.36
N ASP A 161 10.78 -15.67 4.71
CA ASP A 161 10.10 -16.82 5.33
C ASP A 161 10.80 -17.38 6.59
N ASN A 162 12.11 -17.16 6.72
CA ASN A 162 12.90 -17.52 7.90
C ASN A 162 12.84 -16.45 9.01
N VAL A 163 11.97 -15.45 8.86
CA VAL A 163 11.79 -14.32 9.80
C VAL A 163 13.07 -13.48 9.92
N ALA A 164 13.99 -13.59 8.95
CA ALA A 164 15.18 -12.75 8.88
C ALA A 164 14.85 -11.45 8.15
N VAL A 165 15.25 -10.33 8.75
CA VAL A 165 15.16 -9.02 8.12
C VAL A 165 16.30 -8.89 7.12
N ALA A 166 15.98 -8.46 5.91
CA ALA A 166 16.94 -8.36 4.83
C ALA A 166 17.26 -6.88 4.47
N ASN A 167 18.38 -6.67 3.76
CA ASN A 167 18.77 -5.42 3.10
C ASN A 167 19.12 -5.62 1.62
N ASP A 168 18.77 -6.77 1.05
CA ASP A 168 18.94 -7.11 -0.35
C ASP A 168 18.02 -6.25 -1.23
N MET A 169 18.52 -5.83 -2.39
CA MET A 169 17.74 -5.19 -3.45
C MET A 169 17.40 -6.24 -4.50
N LEU A 170 16.12 -6.58 -4.65
CA LEU A 170 15.66 -7.37 -5.80
C LEU A 170 15.00 -6.43 -6.81
N ILE A 171 15.28 -6.61 -8.09
CA ILE A 171 14.76 -5.79 -9.18
C ILE A 171 14.05 -6.71 -10.16
N LEU A 172 12.72 -6.63 -10.20
CA LEU A 172 11.89 -7.35 -11.16
C LEU A 172 11.62 -6.46 -12.38
N ASP A 173 12.09 -6.88 -13.54
CA ASP A 173 11.66 -6.31 -14.82
C ASP A 173 10.23 -6.75 -15.11
N THR A 174 9.27 -5.82 -15.02
CA THR A 174 7.86 -6.11 -15.24
C THR A 174 7.48 -6.30 -16.72
N THR A 175 8.40 -6.05 -17.66
CA THR A 175 8.18 -6.30 -19.09
C THR A 175 8.67 -7.67 -19.49
N ASN A 176 9.87 -8.03 -19.04
CA ASN A 176 10.54 -9.28 -19.41
C ASN A 176 10.38 -10.40 -18.36
N LEU A 177 9.82 -10.07 -17.20
CA LEU A 177 9.65 -10.99 -16.06
C LEU A 177 10.96 -11.58 -15.53
N ASN A 178 12.06 -10.85 -15.70
CA ASN A 178 13.39 -11.23 -15.24
C ASN A 178 13.70 -10.54 -13.91
N LEU A 179 14.28 -11.31 -12.99
CA LEU A 179 14.73 -10.80 -11.70
C LEU A 179 16.24 -10.60 -11.72
N SER A 180 16.71 -9.56 -11.04
CA SER A 180 18.12 -9.26 -10.84
C SER A 180 18.35 -8.73 -9.44
N GLU A 181 19.58 -8.82 -8.95
CA GLU A 181 19.98 -8.24 -7.67
C GLU A 181 20.61 -6.87 -7.91
N GLY A 182 20.24 -5.89 -7.09
CA GLY A 182 20.90 -4.60 -7.03
C GLY A 182 22.04 -4.60 -6.02
N SER A 183 22.93 -3.64 -6.16
CA SER A 183 24.11 -3.47 -5.34
C SER A 183 23.81 -3.28 -3.85
N LEU A 184 24.72 -3.87 -3.05
CA LEU A 184 24.79 -3.69 -1.61
C LEU A 184 25.85 -2.64 -1.19
N VAL A 185 26.51 -1.99 -2.14
CA VAL A 185 27.55 -1.00 -1.85
C VAL A 185 26.93 0.17 -1.10
N ASN A 186 27.39 0.40 0.13
CA ASN A 186 26.86 1.38 1.08
C ASN A 186 25.38 1.16 1.46
N ALA A 187 24.84 -0.04 1.23
CA ALA A 187 23.45 -0.32 1.51
C ALA A 187 23.13 -0.13 2.99
N PRO A 188 21.93 0.38 3.31
CA PRO A 188 21.51 0.54 4.69
C PRO A 188 21.40 -0.83 5.38
N THR A 189 21.42 -0.80 6.71
CA THR A 189 21.13 -2.00 7.51
C THR A 189 19.72 -2.56 7.24
N PRO A 190 19.53 -3.89 7.41
CA PRO A 190 18.26 -4.58 7.16
C PRO A 190 17.05 -3.96 7.81
N ARG A 191 15.95 -3.77 7.07
CA ARG A 191 14.73 -3.14 7.59
C ARG A 191 13.47 -3.47 6.81
N PHE A 192 12.34 -3.15 7.43
CA PHE A 192 10.98 -3.34 6.93
C PHE A 192 10.08 -2.22 7.49
N HIS A 193 8.84 -2.08 7.01
CA HIS A 193 7.88 -1.01 7.42
C HIS A 193 8.31 0.43 7.12
N TYR A 194 9.38 0.59 6.33
CA TYR A 194 9.90 1.88 5.90
C TYR A 194 9.01 2.50 4.81
N GLY A 195 9.14 3.82 4.64
CA GLY A 195 8.60 4.54 3.51
C GLY A 195 9.56 4.53 2.34
N ALA A 196 9.07 4.40 1.11
CA ALA A 196 9.88 4.47 -0.09
C ALA A 196 9.14 5.18 -1.23
N THR A 197 9.85 6.00 -1.99
CA THR A 197 9.28 6.80 -3.07
C THR A 197 10.30 6.97 -4.20
N LEU A 198 9.85 6.84 -5.45
CA LEU A 198 10.65 7.20 -6.64
C LEU A 198 10.73 8.72 -6.76
N LEU A 199 11.93 9.24 -7.01
CA LEU A 199 12.20 10.65 -7.27
C LEU A 199 12.29 10.92 -8.79
N PRO A 200 12.09 12.17 -9.25
CA PRO A 200 12.14 12.52 -10.68
C PRO A 200 13.49 12.26 -11.35
N ASN A 201 14.57 12.11 -10.59
CA ASN A 201 15.92 11.86 -11.07
C ASN A 201 16.31 10.38 -11.09
N ASN A 202 15.32 9.47 -11.14
CA ASN A 202 15.53 8.02 -11.09
C ASN A 202 16.27 7.54 -9.84
N LYS A 203 16.13 8.26 -8.73
CA LYS A 203 16.59 7.77 -7.43
C LYS A 203 15.40 7.33 -6.60
N ILE A 204 15.60 6.35 -5.74
CA ILE A 204 14.56 5.93 -4.79
C ILE A 204 15.00 6.38 -3.41
N ILE A 205 14.15 7.19 -2.77
CA ILE A 205 14.37 7.59 -1.38
C ILE A 205 13.65 6.62 -0.46
N TYR A 206 14.39 6.07 0.49
CA TYR A 206 13.94 5.20 1.56
C TYR A 206 14.09 5.92 2.89
N MET A 207 13.09 5.80 3.75
CA MET A 207 13.11 6.50 5.04
C MET A 207 12.50 5.66 6.14
N GLY A 208 13.13 5.76 7.31
CA GLY A 208 12.87 4.91 8.44
C GLY A 208 14.04 3.98 8.71
N LYS A 209 14.61 4.08 9.91
CA LYS A 209 15.72 3.24 10.42
C LYS A 209 15.29 1.82 10.77
N PRO A 210 16.19 0.82 10.77
CA PRO A 210 15.86 -0.56 11.12
C PRO A 210 15.17 -0.72 12.48
N VAL A 211 14.24 -1.68 12.55
CA VAL A 211 13.64 -2.13 13.81
C VAL A 211 14.59 -3.13 14.47
N ILE A 212 15.06 -2.85 15.68
CA ILE A 212 16.04 -3.69 16.39
C ILE A 212 15.39 -4.94 17.04
N PHE A 213 14.05 -5.04 17.09
CA PHE A 213 13.35 -6.17 17.72
C PHE A 213 12.21 -6.72 16.86
N ILE A 214 12.42 -7.93 16.31
CA ILE A 214 11.45 -8.65 15.47
C ILE A 214 10.34 -9.31 16.30
N TYR A 215 10.67 -9.75 17.53
CA TYR A 215 9.84 -10.64 18.37
C TYR A 215 8.44 -10.10 18.74
N PHE A 216 8.20 -8.79 18.74
CA PHE A 216 6.93 -8.21 19.19
C PHE A 216 5.95 -7.86 18.08
N ILE A 217 6.37 -7.83 16.81
CA ILE A 217 5.53 -7.35 15.70
C ILE A 217 4.71 -8.49 15.07
N HIS A 218 5.12 -9.75 15.27
CA HIS A 218 4.68 -10.88 14.42
C HIS A 218 4.03 -12.08 15.15
N LEU A 219 3.61 -11.97 16.41
CA LEU A 219 2.65 -12.94 16.96
C LEU A 219 1.25 -12.64 16.40
N GLY A 220 1.07 -12.95 15.11
CA GLY A 220 -0.21 -13.03 14.42
C GLY A 220 -1.08 -14.20 14.90
N GLY A 221 -1.21 -14.39 16.21
CA GLY A 221 -2.23 -15.24 16.81
C GLY A 221 -3.40 -14.36 17.24
N THR A 222 -4.49 -14.40 16.47
CA THR A 222 -5.90 -14.03 16.77
C THR A 222 -6.25 -12.76 17.58
N ASN A 223 -5.29 -11.99 18.09
CA ASN A 223 -5.48 -10.88 19.02
C ASN A 223 -4.54 -9.70 18.70
N ASP A 224 -4.53 -9.26 17.43
CA ASP A 224 -3.87 -8.04 16.91
C ASP A 224 -4.31 -6.73 17.64
N ILE A 225 -5.29 -6.83 18.54
CA ILE A 225 -5.72 -5.80 19.49
C ILE A 225 -4.56 -5.34 20.41
N ASN A 226 -3.52 -6.17 20.61
CA ASN A 226 -2.39 -5.88 21.50
C ASN A 226 -1.14 -5.29 20.83
N PHE A 227 -1.14 -5.10 19.50
CA PHE A 227 0.00 -4.51 18.77
C PHE A 227 0.48 -3.18 19.39
N GLY A 228 -0.46 -2.34 19.84
CA GLY A 228 -0.14 -1.07 20.50
C GLY A 228 0.31 -1.18 21.97
N LYS A 229 0.15 -2.34 22.62
CA LYS A 229 0.59 -2.56 24.03
C LYS A 229 1.99 -3.15 24.14
N THR A 230 2.44 -3.89 23.12
CA THR A 230 3.76 -4.57 23.09
C THR A 230 4.81 -3.86 22.24
N LEU A 231 4.42 -2.94 21.35
CA LEU A 231 5.37 -2.17 20.55
C LEU A 231 6.04 -1.07 21.40
N ASN A 232 7.18 -1.38 22.02
CA ASN A 232 8.00 -0.37 22.68
C ASN A 232 8.73 0.49 21.63
N LEU A 233 8.08 1.58 21.21
CA LEU A 233 8.62 2.49 20.19
C LEU A 233 9.90 3.22 20.61
N THR A 234 10.30 3.19 21.88
CA THR A 234 11.60 3.75 22.28
C THR A 234 12.78 2.91 21.73
N LYS A 235 12.60 1.58 21.63
CA LYS A 235 13.63 0.61 21.22
C LYS A 235 13.41 -0.02 19.82
N GLY A 236 12.19 0.03 19.26
CA GLY A 236 11.84 -0.70 18.02
C GLY A 236 11.21 0.13 16.90
N ALA A 237 11.30 1.46 16.92
CA ALA A 237 10.64 2.33 15.94
C ALA A 237 11.61 2.94 14.93
N LEU A 238 11.11 3.24 13.73
CA LEU A 238 11.89 3.85 12.66
C LEU A 238 12.14 5.33 12.97
N SER A 239 13.40 5.73 13.11
CA SER A 239 13.80 7.15 13.14
C SER A 239 13.79 7.74 11.74
N LEU A 240 13.48 9.04 11.63
CA LEU A 240 13.44 9.79 10.37
C LEU A 240 14.49 10.90 10.30
N ASN A 241 15.55 10.81 11.10
CA ASN A 241 16.70 11.73 11.09
C ASN A 241 17.71 11.43 9.97
N GLU A 242 17.48 10.38 9.19
CA GLU A 242 18.25 9.97 8.03
C GLU A 242 17.31 9.47 6.94
N VAL A 243 17.72 9.68 5.70
CA VAL A 243 17.13 9.07 4.51
C VAL A 243 18.21 8.39 3.70
N TYR A 244 17.84 7.33 3.00
CA TYR A 244 18.72 6.50 2.20
C TYR A 244 18.29 6.62 0.75
N ILE A 245 19.24 6.80 -0.15
CA ILE A 245 18.97 7.09 -1.55
C ILE A 245 19.64 6.00 -2.36
N TYR A 246 18.86 5.26 -3.11
CA TYR A 246 19.37 4.30 -4.09
C TYR A 246 19.35 4.94 -5.48
N ASP A 247 20.51 5.01 -6.11
CA ASP A 247 20.66 5.49 -7.48
C ASP A 247 20.42 4.32 -8.45
N THR A 248 19.31 4.34 -9.18
CA THR A 248 18.94 3.20 -10.04
C THR A 248 19.78 3.10 -11.30
N VAL A 249 20.55 4.15 -11.64
CA VAL A 249 21.43 4.19 -12.81
C VAL A 249 22.83 3.73 -12.43
N ASN A 250 23.35 4.26 -11.32
CA ASN A 250 24.71 3.94 -10.86
C ASN A 250 24.78 2.72 -9.94
N ASP A 251 23.63 2.14 -9.59
CA ASP A 251 23.51 0.96 -8.72
C ASP A 251 24.32 1.11 -7.42
N ASN A 252 24.03 2.17 -6.67
CA ASN A 252 24.69 2.44 -5.40
C ASN A 252 23.77 3.16 -4.41
N TRP A 253 24.19 3.13 -3.14
CA TRP A 253 23.48 3.78 -2.05
C TRP A 253 24.23 5.01 -1.54
N ASP A 254 23.46 6.01 -1.15
CA ASP A 254 23.90 7.20 -0.43
C ASP A 254 22.99 7.44 0.79
N THR A 255 23.51 8.13 1.80
CA THR A 255 22.78 8.47 3.03
C THR A 255 22.82 9.97 3.25
N LYS A 256 21.65 10.57 3.53
CA LYS A 256 21.54 11.98 3.88
C LYS A 256 20.99 12.14 5.28
N ILE A 257 21.61 13.00 6.08
CA ILE A 257 21.09 13.44 7.35
C ILE A 257 19.96 14.43 7.08
N THR A 258 18.83 14.27 7.78
CA THR A 258 17.73 15.23 7.72
C THR A 258 17.75 16.16 8.91
N MET A 259 17.24 17.37 8.75
CA MET A 259 17.19 18.41 9.77
C MET A 259 15.77 18.98 9.91
N GLY A 260 15.58 20.01 10.75
CA GLY A 260 14.29 20.67 10.94
C GLY A 260 13.37 19.97 11.94
N GLU A 261 12.06 20.02 11.70
CA GLU A 261 11.03 19.40 12.55
C GLU A 261 10.93 17.90 12.27
N ILE A 262 11.98 17.16 12.62
CA ILE A 262 12.09 15.73 12.34
C ILE A 262 10.89 14.99 12.98
N PRO A 263 10.14 14.19 12.20
CA PRO A 263 9.00 13.46 12.73
C PRO A 263 9.40 12.48 13.83
N SER A 264 8.51 12.29 14.80
CA SER A 264 8.68 11.26 15.82
C SER A 264 8.83 9.86 15.22
N LYS A 265 9.55 8.98 15.94
CA LYS A 265 9.76 7.60 15.48
C LYS A 265 8.42 6.91 15.23
N ARG A 266 8.26 6.30 14.06
CA ARG A 266 6.98 5.76 13.59
C ARG A 266 7.13 4.55 12.68
N VAL A 267 6.11 3.69 12.63
CA VAL A 267 6.04 2.51 11.74
C VAL A 267 4.73 2.53 10.95
N GLY A 268 4.70 1.92 9.77
CA GLY A 268 3.46 1.76 8.98
C GLY A 268 2.86 3.08 8.49
N PHE A 269 3.69 4.12 8.34
CA PHE A 269 3.32 5.35 7.66
C PHE A 269 3.42 5.16 6.13
N SER A 270 2.83 6.08 5.37
CA SER A 270 2.98 6.12 3.91
C SER A 270 3.81 7.31 3.46
N THR A 271 4.40 7.20 2.28
CA THR A 271 5.19 8.25 1.63
C THR A 271 4.68 8.47 0.21
N ILE A 272 4.60 9.72 -0.22
CA ILE A 272 4.35 10.09 -1.62
C ILE A 272 5.30 11.21 -2.06
N LEU A 273 5.56 11.28 -3.37
CA LEU A 273 6.19 12.44 -3.97
C LEU A 273 5.15 13.54 -4.15
N GLY A 274 5.49 14.77 -3.75
CA GLY A 274 4.71 15.96 -4.06
C GLY A 274 4.62 16.16 -5.57
N LEU A 275 3.53 16.75 -6.04
CA LEU A 275 3.28 16.96 -7.48
C LEU A 275 4.34 17.85 -8.16
N ASP A 276 5.07 18.64 -7.37
CA ASP A 276 6.19 19.46 -7.83
C ASP A 276 7.52 18.70 -7.98
N GLY A 277 7.56 17.43 -7.58
CA GLY A 277 8.75 16.59 -7.61
C GLY A 277 9.85 16.99 -6.62
N GLN A 278 9.59 17.96 -5.73
CA GLN A 278 10.61 18.58 -4.87
C GLN A 278 10.46 18.24 -3.40
N ARG A 279 9.39 17.54 -3.03
CA ARG A 279 9.04 17.27 -1.64
C ARG A 279 8.54 15.86 -1.45
N ILE A 280 8.90 15.23 -0.33
CA ILE A 280 8.26 13.98 0.11
C ILE A 280 7.26 14.30 1.21
N ILE A 281 6.04 13.82 1.03
CA ILE A 281 4.98 13.95 2.04
C ILE A 281 4.83 12.60 2.73
N ILE A 282 4.85 12.59 4.05
CA ILE A 282 4.56 11.40 4.85
C ILE A 282 3.25 11.57 5.60
N TYR A 283 2.47 10.50 5.71
CA TYR A 283 1.20 10.51 6.42
C TYR A 283 1.05 9.34 7.39
N GLY A 284 0.50 9.65 8.58
CA GLY A 284 0.11 8.70 9.61
C GLY A 284 1.29 7.94 10.24
N GLY A 285 1.07 6.64 10.44
CA GLY A 285 1.95 5.74 11.17
C GLY A 285 1.57 5.59 12.63
N TYR A 286 2.02 4.50 13.24
CA TYR A 286 1.96 4.30 14.68
C TYR A 286 3.20 4.89 15.33
N PHE A 287 3.00 5.81 16.28
CA PHE A 287 4.03 6.50 17.03
C PHE A 287 3.61 6.67 18.50
N ASN A 288 4.57 6.72 19.41
CA ASN A 288 4.39 7.05 20.82
C ASN A 288 4.80 8.51 20.91
N ASN A 289 4.02 9.28 21.67
CA ASN A 289 4.25 10.71 21.80
C ASN A 289 4.98 11.03 23.11
N PRO A 290 6.33 11.05 23.15
CA PRO A 290 7.08 11.53 24.31
C PRO A 290 7.17 13.07 24.38
N GLY A 291 6.31 13.83 23.68
CA GLY A 291 6.34 15.30 23.65
C GLY A 291 6.62 15.93 22.28
N TYR A 292 6.45 15.20 21.18
CA TYR A 292 6.54 15.74 19.82
C TYR A 292 5.18 16.31 19.38
N SER A 293 5.16 17.18 18.36
CA SER A 293 3.90 17.60 17.75
C SER A 293 3.14 16.35 17.27
N ASN A 294 1.88 16.21 17.69
CA ASN A 294 1.02 15.06 17.37
C ASN A 294 0.52 15.12 15.92
N THR A 295 1.37 15.55 14.99
CA THR A 295 1.02 15.72 13.58
C THR A 295 1.16 14.42 12.83
N THR A 296 0.13 14.14 12.06
CA THR A 296 0.04 13.00 11.16
C THR A 296 0.71 13.28 9.82
N LEU A 297 1.03 14.54 9.52
CA LEU A 297 1.53 14.98 8.23
C LEU A 297 2.85 15.73 8.41
N TYR A 298 3.88 15.31 7.68
CA TYR A 298 5.15 16.03 7.58
C TYR A 298 5.60 16.08 6.13
N VAL A 299 6.41 17.08 5.82
CA VAL A 299 7.01 17.26 4.51
C VAL A 299 8.52 17.35 4.63
N LEU A 300 9.23 16.58 3.82
CA LEU A 300 10.67 16.67 3.62
C LEU A 300 10.93 17.46 2.34
N ASP A 301 11.61 18.59 2.45
CA ASP A 301 12.14 19.34 1.31
C ASP A 301 13.38 18.63 0.77
N LEU A 302 13.34 18.22 -0.51
CA LEU A 302 14.43 17.46 -1.14
C LEU A 302 15.64 18.33 -1.49
N SER A 303 15.52 19.66 -1.49
CA SER A 303 16.63 20.57 -1.78
C SER A 303 17.67 20.61 -0.66
N ASN A 304 17.24 20.41 0.58
CA ASN A 304 18.06 20.59 1.78
C ASN A 304 17.84 19.50 2.85
N TYR A 305 16.95 18.54 2.59
CA TYR A 305 16.56 17.47 3.51
C TYR A 305 16.03 18.00 4.86
N ASN A 306 15.34 19.14 4.86
CA ASN A 306 14.65 19.68 6.04
C ASN A 306 13.21 19.18 6.13
N TRP A 307 12.86 18.66 7.30
CA TRP A 307 11.48 18.38 7.67
C TRP A 307 10.78 19.62 8.18
N TYR A 308 9.50 19.77 7.83
CA TYR A 308 8.61 20.77 8.40
C TYR A 308 7.17 20.25 8.46
N VAL A 309 6.38 20.82 9.37
CA VAL A 309 4.93 20.58 9.43
C VAL A 309 4.23 21.55 8.48
N PRO A 310 3.54 21.08 7.43
CA PRO A 310 2.88 21.98 6.49
C PRO A 310 1.68 22.66 7.13
N LYS A 311 1.41 23.90 6.72
CA LYS A 311 0.14 24.56 7.05
C LYS A 311 -0.99 23.86 6.30
N ILE A 312 -2.03 23.52 7.03
CA ILE A 312 -3.18 22.74 6.56
C ILE A 312 -4.47 23.49 6.89
N SER A 313 -5.44 23.39 5.98
CA SER A 313 -6.78 23.96 6.15
C SER A 313 -7.83 22.86 6.10
N GLY A 314 -8.93 23.04 6.84
CA GLY A 314 -10.02 22.06 6.90
C GLY A 314 -9.79 20.98 7.97
N LYS A 315 -10.64 19.95 7.95
CA LYS A 315 -10.59 18.85 8.92
C LYS A 315 -9.54 17.83 8.48
N ASN A 316 -8.51 17.65 9.32
CA ASN A 316 -7.54 16.59 9.10
C ASN A 316 -8.19 15.20 9.16
N PRO A 317 -7.83 14.29 8.25
CA PRO A 317 -8.18 12.89 8.44
C PRO A 317 -7.44 12.34 9.65
N SER A 318 -8.14 11.53 10.44
CA SER A 318 -7.57 10.90 11.64
C SER A 318 -6.36 10.04 11.31
N SER A 319 -5.37 10.06 12.21
CA SER A 319 -4.16 9.25 12.10
C SER A 319 -4.49 7.77 11.97
N ARG A 320 -3.69 7.07 11.16
CA ARG A 320 -3.82 5.65 10.90
C ARG A 320 -2.50 5.01 10.53
N THR A 321 -2.39 3.71 10.73
CA THR A 321 -1.20 2.90 10.44
C THR A 321 -1.54 1.75 9.48
N PHE A 322 -0.53 1.25 8.78
CA PHE A 322 -0.64 0.15 7.81
C PHE A 322 -1.69 0.40 6.72
N HIS A 323 -1.82 1.68 6.34
CA HIS A 323 -2.60 2.14 5.20
C HIS A 323 -1.71 2.20 3.96
N LYS A 324 -2.31 2.51 2.80
CA LYS A 324 -1.57 2.85 1.58
C LYS A 324 -1.97 4.24 1.09
N ALA A 325 -1.01 4.97 0.52
CA ALA A 325 -1.25 6.26 -0.11
C ALA A 325 -0.95 6.19 -1.60
N ASN A 326 -1.79 6.83 -2.41
CA ASN A 326 -1.61 6.95 -3.85
C ASN A 326 -1.86 8.41 -4.26
N VAL A 327 -1.12 8.89 -5.26
CA VAL A 327 -1.41 10.19 -5.89
C VAL A 327 -2.45 9.96 -6.98
N ILE A 328 -3.60 10.62 -6.88
CA ILE A 328 -4.66 10.57 -7.88
C ILE A 328 -5.12 12.00 -8.21
N GLY A 329 -4.87 12.41 -9.44
CA GLY A 329 -5.03 13.81 -9.85
C GLY A 329 -4.20 14.72 -8.96
N LYS A 330 -4.86 15.67 -8.29
CA LYS A 330 -4.23 16.61 -7.34
C LYS A 330 -4.29 16.16 -5.86
N TYR A 331 -4.74 14.94 -5.60
CA TYR A 331 -5.01 14.46 -4.25
C TYR A 331 -4.05 13.33 -3.84
N MET A 332 -3.62 13.37 -2.58
CA MET A 332 -3.12 12.19 -1.89
C MET A 332 -4.32 11.40 -1.36
N VAL A 333 -4.56 10.22 -1.91
CA VAL A 333 -5.66 9.34 -1.50
C VAL A 333 -5.13 8.29 -0.55
N ILE A 334 -5.66 8.28 0.66
CA ILE A 334 -5.35 7.29 1.69
C ILE A 334 -6.39 6.17 1.66
N SER A 335 -5.95 4.95 1.39
CA SER A 335 -6.82 3.77 1.41
C SER A 335 -6.71 3.05 2.76
N PHE A 336 -7.86 2.93 3.43
CA PHE A 336 -8.07 2.20 4.68
C PHE A 336 -6.97 2.39 5.74
N GLY A 337 -6.59 1.35 6.49
CA GLY A 337 -5.66 1.39 7.62
C GLY A 337 -6.34 1.27 8.98
N LYS A 338 -5.53 0.92 9.99
CA LYS A 338 -5.97 0.77 11.38
C LYS A 338 -5.86 2.10 12.13
N TYR A 339 -6.90 2.47 12.88
CA TYR A 339 -6.86 3.63 13.77
C TYR A 339 -5.88 3.40 14.92
N ASN A 340 -5.09 4.42 15.24
CA ASN A 340 -4.34 4.43 16.49
C ASN A 340 -5.34 4.69 17.62
N ILE A 341 -5.76 3.63 18.33
CA ILE A 341 -6.51 3.78 19.58
C ILE A 341 -5.50 4.21 20.66
N LEU A 342 -5.18 5.49 20.71
CA LEU A 342 -4.48 6.10 21.84
C LEU A 342 -5.23 7.36 22.27
N ASN A 343 -6.49 7.16 22.69
CA ASN A 343 -7.10 7.97 23.73
C ASN A 343 -7.12 7.09 24.99
N ILE A 344 -5.98 6.96 25.66
CA ILE A 344 -6.00 6.76 27.11
C ILE A 344 -5.84 8.16 27.67
N VAL A 345 -6.97 8.83 27.87
CA VAL A 345 -7.06 9.87 28.89
C VAL A 345 -6.97 9.09 30.21
N ILE A 346 -5.88 9.29 30.97
CA ILE A 346 -5.89 8.98 32.40
C ILE A 346 -6.46 10.21 33.09
#